data_AF-A0A7C7QF33-F1
#
_entry.id   AF-A0A7C7QF33-F1
#
_cell.length_a   1.000
_cell.length_b   1.000
_cell.length_c   1.000
_cell.angle_alpha   90.00
_cell.angle_beta   90.00
_cell.angle_gamma   90.00
#
_symmetry.space_group_name_H-M   'P 1'
#
loop_
_entity.id
_entity.type
_entity.pdbx_description
1 polymer ?
#
loop_
_entity_poly.entity_id
_entity_poly.type
_entity_poly.pdbx_seq_one_letter_code
_entity_poly.pdbx_strand_id
1 'polypeptide(L)' 'MAVREFEHNLPDIHPTAYIDATALVIGDVVVGEHSSLWPGTVVRGDVNRI' A
#
# COMPACT_ATOMS: atom_id res chain seq x y z
N MET A 1 -1.54 -7.57 9.27
CA MET A 1 -0.65 -6.48 8.82
C MET A 1 -1.09 -6.05 7.44
N ALA A 2 -1.52 -4.79 7.32
CA ALA A 2 -2.07 -4.19 6.10
C ALA A 2 -1.00 -3.83 5.06
N VAL A 3 0.28 -3.73 5.47
CA VAL A 3 1.41 -3.36 4.62
C VAL A 3 2.45 -4.48 4.66
N ARG A 4 2.95 -4.91 3.50
CA ARG A 4 3.93 -6.01 3.37
C ARG A 4 5.01 -5.69 2.36
N GLU A 5 6.23 -6.09 2.68
CA GLU A 5 7.38 -6.04 1.77
C GLU A 5 7.32 -7.19 0.75
N PHE A 6 7.81 -6.93 -0.46
CA PHE A 6 8.06 -7.94 -1.49
C PHE A 6 9.39 -7.63 -2.21
N GLU A 7 10.30 -8.61 -2.26
CA GLU A 7 11.62 -8.49 -2.92
C GLU A 7 12.36 -7.17 -2.61
N HIS A 8 12.46 -6.81 -1.33
CA HIS A 8 13.10 -5.57 -0.85
C HIS A 8 12.36 -4.26 -1.16
N ASN A 9 11.14 -4.34 -1.70
CA ASN A 9 10.26 -3.20 -1.89
C ASN A 9 9.20 -3.16 -0.79
N LEU A 10 9.27 -2.12 0.04
CA LEU A 10 8.24 -1.77 0.99
C LEU A 10 7.40 -0.63 0.42
N PRO A 11 6.06 -0.67 0.54
CA PRO A 11 5.22 0.44 0.11
C PRO A 11 5.63 1.77 0.75
N ASP A 12 5.74 2.81 -0.07
CA ASP A 12 5.94 4.19 0.39
C ASP A 12 4.58 4.83 0.62
N ILE A 13 4.25 5.09 1.89
CA ILE A 13 2.93 5.56 2.29
C ILE A 13 3.09 6.93 2.95
N HIS A 14 2.50 7.95 2.35
CA HIS A 14 2.53 9.29 2.92
C HIS A 14 1.83 9.30 4.30
N PRO A 15 2.36 10.02 5.32
CA PRO A 15 1.81 10.00 6.67
C PRO A 15 0.36 10.46 6.80
N THR A 16 -0.14 11.24 5.83
CA THR A 16 -1.53 11.71 5.78
C THR A 16 -2.48 10.71 5.14
N ALA A 17 -1.97 9.64 4.54
CA ALA A 17 -2.79 8.66 3.85
C ALA A 17 -3.54 7.79 4.86
N TYR A 18 -4.80 7.50 4.56
CA TYR A 18 -5.60 6.58 5.37
C TYR A 18 -5.49 5.16 4.79
N ILE A 19 -5.09 4.21 5.63
CA ILE A 19 -5.06 2.78 5.28
C ILE A 19 -5.96 2.05 6.27
N ASP A 20 -7.06 1.52 5.77
CA ASP A 20 -7.94 0.68 6.59
C ASP A 20 -7.21 -0.57 7.08
N ALA A 21 -7.54 -1.03 8.30
CA ALA A 21 -6.92 -2.20 8.90
C ALA A 21 -7.11 -3.50 8.10
N THR A 22 -8.15 -3.58 7.26
CA THR A 22 -8.46 -4.72 6.40
C THR A 22 -7.96 -4.57 4.97
N ALA A 23 -7.37 -3.41 4.61
CA ALA A 23 -6.71 -3.23 3.33
C ALA A 23 -5.36 -3.98 3.28
N LEU A 24 -4.88 -4.25 2.07
CA LEU A 24 -3.61 -4.93 1.82
C LEU A 24 -2.78 -4.21 0.76
N VAL A 25 -1.58 -3.77 1.12
CA VAL A 25 -0.61 -3.05 0.27
C VAL A 25 0.69 -3.83 0.26
N ILE A 26 1.19 -4.19 -0.93
CA ILE A 26 2.35 -5.09 -1.09
C ILE A 26 3.29 -4.58 -2.18
N GLY A 27 4.59 -4.53 -1.89
CA GLY A 27 5.64 -4.34 -2.90
C GLY A 27 5.91 -2.88 -3.27
N ASP A 28 6.26 -2.64 -4.54
CA ASP A 28 6.55 -1.32 -5.10
C ASP A 28 5.25 -0.54 -5.34
N VAL A 29 4.76 0.07 -4.27
CA VAL A 29 3.52 0.86 -4.24
C VAL A 29 3.80 2.21 -3.60
N VAL A 30 3.31 3.29 -4.23
CA VAL A 30 3.35 4.64 -3.65
C VAL A 30 1.93 5.12 -3.34
N VAL A 31 1.66 5.40 -2.06
CA VAL A 31 0.40 6.01 -1.60
C VAL A 31 0.63 7.49 -1.30
N GLY A 32 0.12 8.35 -2.17
CA GLY A 32 0.35 9.80 -2.10
C GLY A 32 -0.40 10.51 -0.97
N GLU A 33 -0.09 11.80 -0.80
CA GLU A 33 -0.74 12.68 0.16
C GLU A 33 -2.27 12.67 0.04
N HIS A 34 -2.96 12.72 1.18
CA HIS A 34 -4.43 12.67 1.31
C HIS A 34 -5.16 11.52 0.58
N SER A 35 -4.45 10.44 0.22
CA SER A 35 -5.06 9.24 -0.36
C SER A 35 -5.75 8.38 0.71
N SER A 36 -6.69 7.53 0.29
CA SER A 36 -7.37 6.60 1.19
C SER A 36 -7.58 5.22 0.55
N LEU A 37 -7.21 4.17 1.27
CA LEU A 37 -7.51 2.77 0.93
C LEU A 37 -8.52 2.23 1.94
N TRP A 38 -9.67 1.82 1.42
CA TRP A 38 -10.85 1.45 2.20
C TRP A 38 -10.93 -0.08 2.42
N PRO A 39 -11.81 -0.56 3.32
CA PRO A 39 -11.90 -1.98 3.64
C PRO A 39 -11.92 -2.91 2.42
N GLY A 40 -11.12 -3.97 2.45
CA GLY A 40 -11.03 -4.97 1.38
C GLY A 40 -10.23 -4.56 0.13
N THR A 41 -9.65 -3.34 0.09
CA THR A 41 -8.79 -2.91 -1.00
C THR A 41 -7.49 -3.73 -1.04
N VAL A 42 -7.09 -4.19 -2.22
CA VAL A 42 -5.80 -4.85 -2.45
C VAL A 42 -5.01 -4.07 -3.49
N VAL A 43 -3.84 -3.56 -3.08
CA VAL A 43 -2.86 -2.90 -3.95
C VAL A 43 -1.59 -3.74 -3.95
N ARG A 44 -1.23 -4.30 -5.10
CA ARG A 44 -0.13 -5.25 -5.22
C ARG A 44 0.78 -4.85 -6.37
N GLY A 45 1.93 -4.26 -6.02
CA GLY A 45 3.00 -3.90 -6.93
C GLY A 45 4.15 -4.90 -6.87
N ASP A 46 3.90 -6.16 -7.22
CA ASP A 46 4.91 -7.23 -7.18
C ASP A 46 5.56 -7.52 -8.54
N VAL A 47 4.84 -7.33 -9.64
CA VAL A 47 5.37 -7.45 -11.02
C VAL A 47 5.57 -6.08 -11.66
N ASN A 48 4.62 -5.17 -11.45
CA ASN A 48 4.65 -3.80 -11.94
C ASN A 48 4.47 -2.83 -10.77
N ARG A 49 4.78 -1.56 -10.97
CA ARG A 49 4.55 -0.52 -9.97
C ARG A 49 3.11 -0.01 -9.97
N ILE A 50 2.62 0.38 -8.79
CA ILE A 50 1.33 1.07 -8.61
C ILE A 50 1.56 2.45 -7.97
#